data_AF-A0A4Q1UII8-F1
#
_entry.id   AF-A0A4Q1UII8-F1
#
_cell.length_a   1.000
_cell.length_b   1.000
_cell.length_c   1.000
_cell.angle_alpha   90.00
_cell.angle_beta   90.00
_cell.angle_gamma   90.00
#
_symmetry.space_group_name_H-M   'P 1'
#
loop_
_entity.id
_entity.type
_entity.pdbx_description
1 polymer ?
#
loop_
_entity_poly.entity_id
_entity_poly.type
_entity_poly.pdbx_seq_one_letter_code
_entity_poly.pdbx_strand_id
1 'polypeptide(L)'
;MPWRSTGVLSTATGTNSTAYGQRSAAGDSLGANTFQNGGTTALGGQAQAGTTGAGQTNATALGFQAQANAANATAIGAGAVASGANSVAIGNGSVASAANTVSVGSVGGERRITNVAAGINPTDAVNVSQLAGIAGGFQGQIGNLQSQVSNLQNQVTDNLREARAGIALAMAAGALQFDQRPGKLSVAGSYGNFKGSSGLAIGIGYAATDRWRLNATFSGSPDQGAYGGVVSSSFTLN
;
A
#
# COMPACT_ATOMS: atom_id res chain seq x y z
N MET A 1 -17.91 13.27 -54.40
CA MET A 1 -17.99 11.85 -53.97
C MET A 1 -19.33 11.64 -53.27
N PRO A 2 -19.96 10.46 -53.34
CA PRO A 2 -21.38 10.30 -53.00
C PRO A 2 -21.64 10.27 -51.48
N TRP A 3 -22.58 11.11 -51.03
CA TRP A 3 -23.23 11.08 -49.71
C TRP A 3 -24.39 10.09 -49.77
N ARG A 4 -24.65 9.36 -48.68
CA ARG A 4 -25.77 8.40 -48.60
C ARG A 4 -26.68 8.74 -47.42
N SER A 5 -27.93 9.07 -47.72
CA SER A 5 -28.94 9.40 -46.72
C SER A 5 -30.19 8.54 -46.94
N THR A 6 -30.60 7.77 -45.93
CA THR A 6 -31.80 6.92 -46.01
C THR A 6 -32.64 7.08 -44.75
N GLY A 7 -33.85 7.62 -44.91
CA GLY A 7 -34.79 7.91 -43.82
C GLY A 7 -35.45 9.27 -43.97
N VAL A 8 -36.67 9.42 -43.44
CA VAL A 8 -37.39 10.71 -43.46
C VAL A 8 -36.59 11.75 -42.69
N LEU A 9 -36.30 12.89 -43.35
CA LEU A 9 -35.49 13.98 -42.80
C LEU A 9 -34.06 13.55 -42.39
N SER A 10 -33.52 12.47 -42.96
CA SER A 10 -32.09 12.15 -42.80
C SER A 10 -31.24 13.14 -43.59
N THR A 11 -30.06 13.50 -43.06
CA THR A 11 -29.11 14.42 -43.69
C THR A 11 -27.71 13.84 -43.64
N ALA A 12 -27.08 13.67 -44.80
CA ALA A 12 -25.65 13.36 -44.91
C ALA A 12 -24.97 14.47 -45.73
N THR A 13 -24.21 15.30 -45.04
CA THR A 13 -23.35 16.35 -45.59
C THR A 13 -21.90 16.03 -45.20
N GLY A 14 -20.90 16.66 -45.82
CA GLY A 14 -19.49 16.27 -45.66
C GLY A 14 -19.04 15.01 -46.43
N THR A 15 -17.91 15.12 -47.14
CA THR A 15 -17.49 14.12 -48.14
C THR A 15 -17.41 12.73 -47.51
N ASN A 16 -18.00 11.71 -48.17
CA ASN A 16 -18.06 10.33 -47.68
C ASN A 16 -18.86 10.12 -46.38
N SER A 17 -19.79 11.01 -46.05
CA SER A 17 -20.67 10.82 -44.90
C SER A 17 -21.89 9.93 -45.21
N THR A 18 -22.37 9.24 -44.18
CA THR A 18 -23.55 8.35 -44.24
C THR A 18 -24.52 8.65 -43.11
N ALA A 19 -25.80 8.82 -43.43
CA ALA A 19 -26.88 8.98 -42.45
C ALA A 19 -28.01 7.98 -42.72
N TYR A 20 -28.38 7.18 -41.71
CA TYR A 20 -29.46 6.20 -41.79
C TYR A 20 -30.38 6.28 -40.58
N GLY A 21 -31.67 6.48 -40.80
CA GLY A 21 -32.67 6.63 -39.74
C GLY A 21 -33.48 7.92 -39.85
N GLN A 22 -34.64 7.97 -39.18
CA GLN A 22 -35.45 9.19 -39.14
C GLN A 22 -34.66 10.32 -38.44
N ARG A 23 -34.51 11.48 -39.08
CA ARG A 23 -33.77 12.64 -38.53
C ARG A 23 -32.31 12.33 -38.14
N SER A 24 -31.68 11.32 -38.74
CA SER A 24 -30.23 11.12 -38.56
C SER A 24 -29.46 12.23 -39.30
N ALA A 25 -28.34 12.66 -38.74
CA ALA A 25 -27.52 13.74 -39.28
C ALA A 25 -26.03 13.38 -39.22
N ALA A 26 -25.37 13.39 -40.37
CA ALA A 26 -23.94 13.13 -40.51
C ALA A 26 -23.30 14.32 -41.24
N GLY A 27 -22.30 14.94 -40.63
CA GLY A 27 -21.43 15.99 -41.16
C GLY A 27 -21.88 17.42 -40.87
N ASP A 28 -23.18 17.68 -40.86
CA ASP A 28 -23.78 18.95 -40.46
C ASP A 28 -25.25 18.71 -40.06
N SER A 29 -25.83 19.69 -39.40
CA SER A 29 -27.26 19.82 -39.13
C SER A 29 -28.10 19.97 -40.41
N LEU A 30 -29.41 19.74 -40.31
CA LEU A 30 -30.35 19.76 -41.44
C LEU A 30 -30.20 21.05 -42.28
N GLY A 31 -29.80 20.90 -43.55
CA GLY A 31 -29.86 21.97 -44.55
C GLY A 31 -28.65 22.92 -44.62
N ALA A 32 -27.59 22.68 -43.85
CA ALA A 32 -26.36 23.45 -43.93
C ALA A 32 -25.19 22.58 -44.40
N ASN A 33 -24.33 23.11 -45.27
CA ASN A 33 -23.01 22.53 -45.56
C ASN A 33 -21.93 23.52 -45.07
N THR A 34 -22.11 23.97 -43.83
CA THR A 34 -21.29 25.00 -43.19
C THR A 34 -19.99 24.42 -42.66
N PHE A 35 -20.04 23.22 -42.07
CA PHE A 35 -18.87 22.64 -41.41
C PHE A 35 -18.02 21.76 -42.32
N GLN A 36 -18.60 21.24 -43.41
CA GLN A 36 -17.94 20.35 -44.36
C GLN A 36 -17.27 19.11 -43.70
N ASN A 37 -17.78 18.63 -42.57
CA ASN A 37 -17.17 17.53 -41.84
C ASN A 37 -17.32 16.20 -42.61
N GLY A 38 -16.26 15.76 -43.27
CA GLY A 38 -16.23 14.49 -44.00
C GLY A 38 -16.05 13.25 -43.12
N GLY A 39 -16.37 12.10 -43.69
CA GLY A 39 -16.13 10.77 -43.10
C GLY A 39 -17.03 10.43 -41.92
N THR A 40 -18.16 11.13 -41.75
CA THR A 40 -19.04 10.94 -40.59
C THR A 40 -20.11 9.88 -40.85
N THR A 41 -20.47 9.10 -39.82
CA THR A 41 -21.49 8.05 -39.94
C THR A 41 -22.51 8.16 -38.81
N ALA A 42 -23.78 8.39 -39.14
CA ALA A 42 -24.89 8.44 -38.19
C ALA A 42 -25.92 7.34 -38.50
N LEU A 43 -26.01 6.33 -37.64
CA LEU A 43 -26.89 5.17 -37.79
C LEU A 43 -27.86 5.08 -36.61
N GLY A 44 -29.13 5.32 -36.85
CA GLY A 44 -30.19 5.34 -35.83
C GLY A 44 -31.04 6.61 -35.92
N GLY A 45 -32.30 6.51 -35.46
CA GLY A 45 -33.16 7.69 -35.39
C GLY A 45 -32.53 8.77 -34.52
N GLN A 46 -32.50 10.02 -35.00
CA GLN A 46 -31.87 11.16 -34.30
C GLN A 46 -30.37 11.00 -33.98
N ALA A 47 -29.69 10.03 -34.58
CA ALA A 47 -28.24 9.90 -34.43
C ALA A 47 -27.53 11.11 -35.08
N GLN A 48 -26.50 11.62 -34.43
CA GLN A 48 -25.76 12.81 -34.86
C GLN A 48 -24.26 12.52 -34.87
N ALA A 49 -23.62 12.68 -36.03
CA ALA A 49 -22.18 12.51 -36.18
C ALA A 49 -21.58 13.76 -36.84
N GLY A 50 -20.77 14.51 -36.09
CA GLY A 50 -20.05 15.69 -36.57
C GLY A 50 -20.95 16.87 -36.96
N THR A 51 -22.02 17.13 -36.21
CA THR A 51 -23.10 18.04 -36.65
C THR A 51 -23.07 19.43 -36.00
N THR A 52 -22.18 19.66 -35.02
CA THR A 52 -22.29 20.82 -34.11
C THR A 52 -21.18 21.86 -34.28
N GLY A 53 -20.22 21.63 -35.17
CA GLY A 53 -19.10 22.53 -35.37
C GLY A 53 -18.10 22.02 -36.41
N ALA A 54 -17.26 22.93 -36.91
CA ALA A 54 -16.20 22.60 -37.85
C ALA A 54 -15.12 21.70 -37.22
N GLY A 55 -14.56 20.80 -38.02
CA GLY A 55 -13.49 19.90 -37.60
C GLY A 55 -13.96 18.61 -36.92
N GLN A 56 -15.27 18.38 -36.81
CA GLN A 56 -15.83 17.14 -36.23
C GLN A 56 -15.88 15.99 -37.26
N THR A 57 -14.78 15.82 -38.00
CA THR A 57 -14.63 14.81 -39.05
C THR A 57 -14.45 13.40 -38.49
N ASN A 58 -14.72 12.38 -39.30
CA ASN A 58 -14.54 10.95 -38.95
C ASN A 58 -15.33 10.51 -37.71
N ALA A 59 -16.40 11.22 -37.35
CA ALA A 59 -17.22 10.89 -36.21
C ALA A 59 -18.19 9.74 -36.54
N THR A 60 -18.43 8.82 -35.61
CA THR A 60 -19.36 7.69 -35.78
C THR A 60 -20.36 7.65 -34.63
N ALA A 61 -21.65 7.77 -34.94
CA ALA A 61 -22.75 7.64 -33.98
C ALA A 61 -23.66 6.46 -34.38
N LEU A 62 -23.77 5.46 -33.50
CA LEU A 62 -24.57 4.25 -33.70
C LEU A 62 -25.55 4.08 -32.55
N GLY A 63 -26.85 4.22 -32.83
CA GLY A 63 -27.94 4.08 -31.87
C GLY A 63 -28.94 5.24 -31.94
N PHE A 64 -30.15 5.02 -31.42
CA PHE A 64 -31.15 6.08 -31.29
C PHE A 64 -30.60 7.22 -30.40
N GLN A 65 -30.59 8.45 -30.90
CA GLN A 65 -30.03 9.62 -30.19
C GLN A 65 -28.54 9.50 -29.82
N ALA A 66 -27.78 8.62 -30.46
CA ALA A 66 -26.33 8.59 -30.29
C ALA A 66 -25.70 9.88 -30.86
N GLN A 67 -24.72 10.45 -30.17
CA GLN A 67 -24.10 11.72 -30.53
C GLN A 67 -22.57 11.59 -30.50
N ALA A 68 -21.93 11.69 -31.67
CA ALA A 68 -20.49 11.77 -31.81
C ALA A 68 -20.13 13.12 -32.43
N ASN A 69 -19.87 14.13 -31.61
CA ASN A 69 -19.77 15.53 -32.05
C ASN A 69 -18.39 16.11 -31.73
N ALA A 70 -17.34 15.33 -31.99
CA ALA A 70 -15.94 15.76 -31.94
C ALA A 70 -15.12 15.02 -33.01
N ALA A 71 -13.94 15.53 -33.34
CA ALA A 71 -13.05 14.89 -34.31
C ALA A 71 -12.71 13.45 -33.89
N ASN A 72 -12.87 12.48 -34.79
CA ASN A 72 -12.61 11.06 -34.56
C ASN A 72 -13.41 10.44 -33.38
N ALA A 73 -14.51 11.05 -32.98
CA ALA A 73 -15.33 10.54 -31.87
C ALA A 73 -16.19 9.35 -32.30
N THR A 74 -16.39 8.40 -31.40
CA THR A 74 -17.27 7.25 -31.62
C THR A 74 -18.27 7.10 -30.48
N ALA A 75 -19.57 7.14 -30.77
CA ALA A 75 -20.65 6.89 -29.82
C ALA A 75 -21.43 5.66 -30.23
N ILE A 76 -21.45 4.62 -29.39
CA ILE A 76 -22.10 3.34 -29.64
C ILE A 76 -23.11 3.07 -28.53
N GLY A 77 -24.40 3.11 -28.84
CA GLY A 77 -25.50 2.88 -27.91
C GLY A 77 -26.53 4.00 -27.95
N ALA A 78 -27.78 3.68 -27.63
CA ALA A 78 -28.83 4.70 -27.58
C ALA A 78 -28.51 5.79 -26.55
N GLY A 79 -28.58 7.06 -26.94
CA GLY A 79 -28.23 8.19 -26.08
C GLY A 79 -26.74 8.27 -25.68
N ALA A 80 -25.84 7.47 -26.26
CA ALA A 80 -24.40 7.59 -26.00
C ALA A 80 -23.87 8.93 -26.55
N VAL A 81 -22.98 9.59 -25.80
CA VAL A 81 -22.43 10.91 -26.15
C VAL A 81 -20.90 10.88 -26.12
N ALA A 82 -20.27 11.00 -27.27
CA ALA A 82 -18.83 11.21 -27.42
C ALA A 82 -18.55 12.65 -27.87
N SER A 83 -18.07 13.47 -26.94
CA SER A 83 -17.80 14.91 -27.12
C SER A 83 -16.33 15.28 -26.96
N GLY A 84 -15.48 14.36 -26.48
CA GLY A 84 -14.02 14.51 -26.52
C GLY A 84 -13.45 14.15 -27.89
N ALA A 85 -12.41 14.85 -28.34
CA ALA A 85 -11.69 14.47 -29.57
C ALA A 85 -11.03 13.09 -29.40
N ASN A 86 -11.13 12.22 -30.42
CA ASN A 86 -10.62 10.85 -30.38
C ASN A 86 -11.14 10.05 -29.16
N SER A 87 -12.39 10.28 -28.76
CA SER A 87 -13.03 9.59 -27.64
C SER A 87 -14.04 8.54 -28.10
N VAL A 88 -14.31 7.55 -27.26
CA VAL A 88 -15.27 6.48 -27.52
C VAL A 88 -16.23 6.36 -26.34
N ALA A 89 -17.52 6.57 -26.56
CA ALA A 89 -18.58 6.27 -25.60
C ALA A 89 -19.26 4.94 -25.97
N ILE A 90 -19.18 3.94 -25.09
CA ILE A 90 -19.70 2.59 -25.33
C ILE A 90 -20.81 2.27 -24.32
N GLY A 91 -22.01 2.00 -24.82
CA GLY A 91 -23.19 1.64 -24.04
C GLY A 91 -24.27 2.73 -24.01
N ASN A 92 -25.51 2.32 -23.68
CA ASN A 92 -26.65 3.23 -23.58
C ASN A 92 -26.37 4.35 -22.55
N GLY A 93 -26.55 5.60 -22.94
CA GLY A 93 -26.32 6.76 -22.07
C GLY A 93 -24.87 6.95 -21.60
N SER A 94 -23.88 6.26 -22.18
CA SER A 94 -22.47 6.48 -21.85
C SER A 94 -22.00 7.84 -22.33
N VAL A 95 -21.10 8.46 -21.58
CA VAL A 95 -20.57 9.79 -21.88
C VAL A 95 -19.05 9.77 -21.87
N ALA A 96 -18.44 10.13 -23.01
CA ALA A 96 -17.00 10.32 -23.16
C ALA A 96 -16.72 11.80 -23.51
N SER A 97 -16.38 12.62 -22.51
CA SER A 97 -16.12 14.06 -22.68
C SER A 97 -14.64 14.42 -22.74
N ALA A 98 -13.76 13.55 -22.27
CA ALA A 98 -12.31 13.77 -22.32
C ALA A 98 -11.72 13.23 -23.63
N ALA A 99 -10.75 13.95 -24.19
CA ALA A 99 -10.05 13.52 -25.39
C ALA A 99 -9.23 12.24 -25.14
N ASN A 100 -9.08 11.38 -26.15
CA ASN A 100 -8.32 10.13 -26.07
C ASN A 100 -8.78 9.17 -24.96
N THR A 101 -10.09 9.06 -24.73
CA THR A 101 -10.65 8.18 -23.69
C THR A 101 -11.69 7.23 -24.25
N VAL A 102 -11.82 6.07 -23.60
CA VAL A 102 -12.96 5.17 -23.77
C VAL A 102 -13.78 5.22 -22.49
N SER A 103 -15.05 5.63 -22.58
CA SER A 103 -16.00 5.58 -21.47
C SER A 103 -17.01 4.46 -21.69
N VAL A 104 -17.15 3.60 -20.68
CA VAL A 104 -18.12 2.50 -20.66
C VAL A 104 -19.38 2.83 -19.87
N GLY A 105 -19.54 4.09 -19.43
CA GLY A 105 -20.64 4.53 -18.57
C GLY A 105 -20.75 6.05 -18.50
N SER A 106 -21.33 6.53 -17.42
CA SER A 106 -21.45 7.96 -17.10
C SER A 106 -21.23 8.15 -15.59
N VAL A 107 -21.07 9.40 -15.15
CA VAL A 107 -20.94 9.71 -13.72
C VAL A 107 -22.20 9.23 -12.98
N GLY A 108 -22.02 8.35 -11.99
CA GLY A 108 -23.12 7.71 -11.26
C GLY A 108 -23.83 6.58 -12.02
N GLY A 109 -23.36 6.26 -13.22
CA GLY A 109 -23.85 5.19 -14.10
C GLY A 109 -22.71 4.31 -14.60
N GLU A 110 -21.75 3.99 -13.73
CA GLU A 110 -20.56 3.21 -14.06
C GLU A 110 -20.93 1.76 -14.39
N ARG A 111 -20.12 1.14 -15.25
CA ARG A 111 -20.27 -0.28 -15.61
C ARG A 111 -19.01 -1.06 -15.24
N ARG A 112 -19.21 -2.31 -14.86
CA ARG A 112 -18.10 -3.26 -14.70
C ARG A 112 -17.65 -3.75 -16.08
N ILE A 113 -16.33 -3.87 -16.25
CA ILE A 113 -15.73 -4.59 -17.38
C ILE A 113 -15.37 -5.98 -16.86
N THR A 114 -16.05 -7.02 -17.35
CA THR A 114 -15.89 -8.40 -16.88
C THR A 114 -15.13 -9.25 -17.89
N ASN A 115 -14.58 -10.38 -17.44
CA ASN A 115 -13.80 -11.31 -18.28
C ASN A 115 -12.49 -10.70 -18.81
N VAL A 116 -11.85 -9.86 -18.00
CA VAL A 116 -10.54 -9.28 -18.30
C VAL A 116 -9.45 -10.27 -17.90
N ALA A 117 -8.71 -10.78 -18.89
CA ALA A 117 -7.52 -11.60 -18.65
C ALA A 117 -6.44 -10.79 -17.91
N ALA A 118 -5.49 -11.47 -17.27
CA ALA A 118 -4.40 -10.79 -16.59
C ALA A 118 -3.54 -10.01 -17.60
N GLY A 119 -3.27 -8.74 -17.30
CA GLY A 119 -2.42 -7.90 -18.13
C GLY A 119 -0.96 -8.36 -18.12
N ILE A 120 -0.27 -8.19 -19.25
CA ILE A 120 1.12 -8.61 -19.47
C ILE A 120 2.01 -7.39 -19.74
N ASN A 121 1.57 -6.47 -20.60
CA ASN A 121 2.30 -5.26 -20.94
C ASN A 121 2.00 -4.11 -19.97
N PRO A 122 2.87 -3.08 -19.88
CA PRO A 122 2.65 -1.93 -19.00
C PRO A 122 1.37 -1.14 -19.25
N THR A 123 0.76 -1.27 -20.43
CA THR A 123 -0.47 -0.57 -20.83
C THR A 123 -1.70 -1.48 -20.84
N ASP A 124 -1.59 -2.72 -20.36
CA ASP A 124 -2.72 -3.64 -20.26
C ASP A 124 -3.57 -3.30 -19.02
N ALA A 125 -4.88 -3.55 -19.11
CA ALA A 125 -5.75 -3.43 -17.96
C ALA A 125 -5.40 -4.50 -16.90
N VAL A 126 -5.35 -4.07 -15.63
CA VAL A 126 -5.15 -4.97 -14.49
C VAL A 126 -6.51 -5.51 -14.03
N ASN A 127 -6.61 -6.82 -13.80
CA ASN A 127 -7.81 -7.42 -13.23
C ASN A 127 -7.72 -7.59 -11.70
N VAL A 128 -8.84 -7.95 -11.07
CA VAL A 128 -8.92 -8.06 -9.59
C VAL A 128 -8.01 -9.15 -9.03
N SER A 129 -7.74 -10.24 -9.77
CA SER A 129 -6.87 -11.31 -9.26
C SER A 129 -5.40 -10.89 -9.19
N GLN A 130 -4.93 -10.06 -10.13
CA GLN A 130 -3.59 -9.47 -10.06
C GLN A 130 -3.45 -8.53 -8.84
N LEU A 131 -4.46 -7.68 -8.58
CA LEU A 131 -4.47 -6.81 -7.40
C LEU A 131 -4.51 -7.61 -6.09
N ALA A 132 -5.32 -8.66 -6.03
CA ALA A 132 -5.39 -9.55 -4.87
C ALA A 132 -4.06 -10.27 -4.60
N GLY A 133 -3.34 -10.67 -5.66
CA GLY A 133 -1.99 -11.23 -5.55
C GLY A 133 -1.00 -10.26 -4.91
N ILE A 134 -1.03 -8.98 -5.29
CA ILE A 134 -0.19 -7.93 -4.70
C ILE A 134 -0.55 -7.73 -3.21
N ALA A 135 -1.84 -7.63 -2.89
CA ALA A 135 -2.30 -7.46 -1.50
C ALA A 135 -1.90 -8.65 -0.61
N GLY A 136 -2.01 -9.88 -1.13
CA GLY A 136 -1.55 -11.09 -0.44
C GLY A 136 -0.04 -11.09 -0.17
N GLY A 137 0.76 -10.68 -1.16
CA GLY A 137 2.21 -10.53 -1.00
C GLY A 137 2.59 -9.52 0.08
N PHE A 138 1.91 -8.38 0.11
CA PHE A 138 2.13 -7.34 1.13
C PHE A 138 1.75 -7.82 2.54
N GLN A 139 0.64 -8.55 2.69
CA GLN A 139 0.23 -9.13 3.97
C GLN A 139 1.27 -10.13 4.49
N GLY A 140 1.90 -10.92 3.61
CA GLY A 140 2.99 -11.82 3.98
C GLY A 140 4.22 -11.08 4.49
N GLN A 141 4.61 -9.98 3.84
CA GLN A 141 5.71 -9.13 4.29
C GLN A 141 5.46 -8.53 5.68
N ILE A 142 4.23 -8.07 5.95
CA ILE A 142 3.84 -7.58 7.28
C ILE A 142 3.96 -8.68 8.34
N GLY A 143 3.49 -9.90 8.06
CA GLY A 143 3.61 -11.03 8.99
C GLY A 143 5.07 -11.35 9.34
N ASN A 144 5.98 -11.27 8.36
CA ASN A 144 7.41 -11.44 8.60
C ASN A 144 7.99 -10.34 9.50
N LEU A 145 7.63 -9.08 9.25
CA LEU A 145 8.08 -7.95 10.07
C LEU A 145 7.53 -8.04 11.50
N GLN A 146 6.27 -8.45 11.68
CA GLN A 146 5.67 -8.67 13.00
C GLN A 146 6.42 -9.75 13.80
N SER A 147 6.86 -10.81 13.12
CA SER A 147 7.68 -11.87 13.74
C SER A 147 9.05 -11.33 14.15
N GLN A 148 9.71 -10.55 13.29
CA GLN A 148 10.98 -9.90 13.60
C GLN A 148 10.86 -8.94 14.80
N VAL A 149 9.79 -8.15 14.86
CA VAL A 149 9.52 -7.23 15.98
C VAL A 149 9.29 -8.00 17.27
N SER A 150 8.51 -9.08 17.23
CA SER A 150 8.29 -9.95 18.41
C SER A 150 9.60 -10.55 18.93
N ASN A 151 10.46 -11.01 18.02
CA ASN A 151 11.78 -11.54 18.37
C ASN A 151 12.67 -10.47 19.01
N LEU A 152 12.69 -9.27 18.45
CA LEU A 152 13.42 -8.13 19.03
C LEU A 152 12.88 -7.75 20.41
N GLN A 153 11.56 -7.77 20.62
CA GLN A 153 10.94 -7.49 21.92
C GLN A 153 11.35 -8.53 22.97
N ASN A 154 11.45 -9.81 22.60
CA ASN A 154 11.95 -10.86 23.48
C ASN A 154 13.43 -10.62 23.83
N GLN A 155 14.28 -10.36 22.83
CA GLN A 155 15.69 -10.06 23.05
C GLN A 155 15.90 -8.84 23.96
N VAL A 156 15.13 -7.77 23.77
CA VAL A 156 15.18 -6.58 24.63
C VAL A 156 14.77 -6.94 26.06
N THR A 157 13.72 -7.75 26.22
CA THR A 157 13.27 -8.18 27.54
C THR A 157 14.32 -9.02 28.25
N ASP A 158 14.95 -9.95 27.55
CA ASP A 158 15.99 -10.84 28.09
C ASP A 158 17.26 -10.06 28.43
N ASN A 159 17.69 -9.12 27.59
CA ASN A 159 18.81 -8.23 27.89
C ASN A 159 18.55 -7.38 29.15
N LEU A 160 17.34 -6.82 29.29
CA LEU A 160 16.96 -6.05 30.48
C LEU A 160 16.94 -6.91 31.74
N ARG A 161 16.54 -8.18 31.59
CA ARG A 161 16.47 -9.20 32.62
C ARG A 161 17.89 -9.57 33.11
N GLU A 162 18.80 -9.86 32.19
CA GLU A 162 20.21 -10.14 32.48
C GLU A 162 20.88 -8.94 33.18
N ALA A 163 20.66 -7.72 32.68
CA ALA A 163 21.20 -6.50 33.28
C ALA A 163 20.72 -6.29 34.73
N ARG A 164 19.43 -6.53 35.01
CA ARG A 164 18.88 -6.43 36.38
C ARG A 164 19.44 -7.52 37.29
N ALA A 165 19.66 -8.73 36.76
CA ALA A 165 20.35 -9.80 37.46
C ALA A 165 21.73 -9.35 37.94
N GLY A 166 22.52 -8.77 37.03
CA GLY A 166 23.86 -8.24 37.36
C GLY A 166 23.82 -7.21 38.50
N ILE A 167 22.83 -6.33 38.51
CA ILE A 167 22.64 -5.35 39.60
C ILE A 167 22.27 -6.05 40.92
N ALA A 168 21.34 -7.01 40.89
CA ALA A 168 20.94 -7.77 42.08
C ALA A 168 22.13 -8.55 42.68
N LEU A 169 22.99 -9.11 41.84
CA LEU A 169 24.23 -9.78 42.24
C LEU A 169 25.22 -8.82 42.89
N ALA A 170 25.41 -7.64 42.29
CA ALA A 170 26.27 -6.61 42.86
C ALA A 170 25.77 -6.15 44.24
N MET A 171 24.44 -6.00 44.41
CA MET A 171 23.86 -5.66 45.71
C MET A 171 24.03 -6.76 46.75
N ALA A 172 23.86 -8.03 46.37
CA ALA A 172 24.11 -9.16 47.26
C ALA A 172 25.58 -9.17 47.68
N ALA A 173 26.50 -9.22 46.70
CA ALA A 173 27.94 -9.26 46.94
C ALA A 173 28.44 -8.08 47.79
N GLY A 174 27.93 -6.87 47.56
CA GLY A 174 28.30 -5.67 48.31
C GLY A 174 27.80 -5.63 49.76
N ALA A 175 26.80 -6.45 50.12
CA ALA A 175 26.25 -6.51 51.47
C ALA A 175 26.98 -7.51 52.39
N LEU A 176 27.91 -8.30 51.86
CA LEU A 176 28.65 -9.29 52.64
C LEU A 176 29.58 -8.62 53.66
N GLN A 177 29.57 -9.13 54.90
CA GLN A 177 30.41 -8.66 55.99
C GLN A 177 31.21 -9.82 56.56
N PHE A 178 32.50 -9.58 56.79
CA PHE A 178 33.46 -10.58 57.27
C PHE A 178 33.99 -10.19 58.65
N ASP A 179 34.36 -11.19 59.46
CA ASP A 179 34.97 -10.95 60.77
C ASP A 179 36.34 -10.27 60.58
N GLN A 180 36.54 -9.16 61.27
CA GLN A 180 37.75 -8.34 61.12
C GLN A 180 38.86 -8.70 62.09
N ARG A 181 38.62 -9.64 63.01
CA ARG A 181 39.59 -10.02 64.05
C ARG A 181 40.78 -10.79 63.46
N PRO A 182 42.02 -10.48 63.86
CA PRO A 182 43.23 -11.12 63.32
C PRO A 182 43.23 -12.64 63.49
N GLY A 183 43.67 -13.35 62.44
CA GLY A 183 43.74 -14.81 62.39
C GLY A 183 42.40 -15.52 62.25
N LYS A 184 41.29 -14.79 61.99
CA LYS A 184 39.96 -15.39 61.80
C LYS A 184 39.63 -15.62 60.33
N LEU A 185 39.15 -16.83 60.05
CA LEU A 185 38.42 -17.17 58.84
C LEU A 185 36.92 -16.96 59.10
N SER A 186 36.23 -16.32 58.17
CA SER A 186 34.79 -16.06 58.24
C SER A 186 34.12 -16.42 56.92
N VAL A 187 32.83 -16.77 57.01
CA VAL A 187 31.96 -17.07 55.87
C VAL A 187 30.74 -16.16 55.98
N ALA A 188 30.31 -15.60 54.86
CA ALA A 188 29.15 -14.73 54.80
C ALA A 188 28.23 -15.14 53.64
N GLY A 189 26.93 -14.88 53.80
CA GLY A 189 25.91 -15.10 52.79
C GLY A 189 24.97 -13.90 52.72
N SER A 190 24.45 -13.59 51.53
CA SER A 190 23.64 -12.41 51.27
C SER A 190 22.67 -12.64 50.12
N TYR A 191 21.66 -11.78 50.05
CA TYR A 191 20.63 -11.76 49.03
C TYR A 191 20.37 -10.32 48.58
N GLY A 192 20.21 -10.13 47.27
CA GLY A 192 19.86 -8.85 46.65
C GLY A 192 18.64 -9.01 45.76
N ASN A 193 17.75 -8.01 45.75
CA ASN A 193 16.61 -7.95 44.85
C ASN A 193 16.55 -6.61 44.14
N PHE A 194 16.50 -6.61 42.81
CA PHE A 194 16.36 -5.40 42.02
C PHE A 194 15.31 -5.55 40.92
N LYS A 195 14.24 -4.75 41.00
CA LYS A 195 13.15 -4.70 40.00
C LYS A 195 12.66 -6.09 39.57
N GLY A 196 12.49 -7.00 40.54
CA GLY A 196 11.99 -8.36 40.34
C GLY A 196 13.04 -9.41 39.95
N SER A 197 14.31 -9.05 39.78
CA SER A 197 15.42 -10.00 39.63
C SER A 197 16.15 -10.20 40.96
N SER A 198 16.57 -11.44 41.23
CA SER A 198 17.24 -11.78 42.48
C SER A 198 18.70 -12.18 42.26
N GLY A 199 19.54 -11.92 43.27
CA GLY A 199 20.94 -12.31 43.29
C GLY A 199 21.28 -12.88 44.66
N LEU A 200 22.03 -13.97 44.67
CA LEU A 200 22.59 -14.56 45.87
C LEU A 200 24.10 -14.38 45.83
N ALA A 201 24.72 -14.09 46.97
CA ALA A 201 26.17 -14.10 47.06
C ALA A 201 26.63 -14.77 48.35
N ILE A 202 27.70 -15.55 48.23
CA ILE A 202 28.42 -16.18 49.33
C ILE A 202 29.87 -15.73 49.25
N GLY A 203 30.52 -15.60 50.40
CA GLY A 203 31.92 -15.23 50.42
C GLY A 203 32.64 -15.80 51.62
N ILE A 204 33.96 -15.80 51.50
CA ILE A 204 34.89 -16.14 52.57
C ILE A 204 35.84 -14.96 52.77
N GLY A 205 36.14 -14.66 54.01
CA GLY A 205 37.04 -13.58 54.40
C GLY A 205 38.07 -14.07 55.41
N TYR A 206 39.33 -13.67 55.21
CA TYR A 206 40.44 -13.98 56.11
C TYR A 206 41.18 -12.70 56.50
N ALA A 207 41.17 -12.40 57.80
CA ALA A 207 41.93 -11.30 58.37
C ALA A 207 43.33 -11.80 58.78
N ALA A 208 44.26 -11.78 57.82
CA ALA A 208 45.62 -12.32 58.02
C ALA A 208 46.37 -11.63 59.16
N THR A 209 46.21 -10.31 59.30
CA THR A 209 46.72 -9.50 60.40
C THR A 209 45.74 -8.36 60.71
N ASP A 210 46.03 -7.55 61.72
CA ASP A 210 45.28 -6.34 62.07
C ASP A 210 45.19 -5.34 60.90
N ARG A 211 46.12 -5.44 59.94
CA ARG A 211 46.25 -4.52 58.80
C ARG A 211 45.92 -5.16 57.46
N TRP A 212 46.13 -6.46 57.26
CA TRP A 212 45.91 -7.16 55.98
C TRP A 212 44.65 -8.02 56.02
N ARG A 213 43.77 -7.81 55.03
CA ARG A 213 42.53 -8.62 54.85
C ARG A 213 42.39 -9.09 53.41
N LEU A 214 41.85 -10.29 53.26
CA LEU A 214 41.59 -10.96 51.98
C LEU A 214 40.16 -11.48 51.97
N ASN A 215 39.40 -11.17 50.92
CA ASN A 215 38.03 -11.69 50.75
C ASN A 215 37.85 -12.26 49.35
N ALA A 216 37.08 -13.34 49.25
CA ALA A 216 36.60 -13.90 47.99
C ALA A 216 35.09 -14.03 48.05
N THR A 217 34.38 -13.59 47.01
CA THR A 217 32.93 -13.64 46.90
C THR A 217 32.53 -14.28 45.59
N PHE A 218 31.50 -15.09 45.64
CA PHE A 218 30.84 -15.71 44.49
C PHE A 218 29.37 -15.34 44.54
N SER A 219 28.80 -14.94 43.41
CA SER A 219 27.41 -14.55 43.29
C SER A 219 26.74 -15.21 42.09
N GLY A 220 25.48 -15.62 42.23
CA GLY A 220 24.67 -16.19 41.15
C GLY A 220 23.21 -15.75 41.21
N SER A 221 22.58 -15.57 40.05
CA SER A 221 21.17 -15.19 39.89
C SER A 221 20.36 -16.44 39.50
N PRO A 222 19.47 -16.93 40.38
CA PRO A 222 18.64 -18.11 40.10
C PRO A 222 17.76 -17.95 38.86
N ASP A 223 17.30 -16.72 38.60
CA ASP A 223 16.28 -16.44 37.59
C ASP A 223 16.83 -16.25 36.16
N GLN A 224 18.15 -16.16 36.00
CA GLN A 224 18.79 -15.66 34.75
C GLN A 224 20.04 -16.44 34.34
N GLY A 225 20.48 -17.41 35.16
CA GLY A 225 21.72 -18.17 34.91
C GLY A 225 23.02 -17.35 34.96
N ALA A 226 22.95 -16.05 35.31
CA ALA A 226 24.11 -15.19 35.44
C ALA A 226 24.87 -15.48 36.74
N TYR A 227 26.20 -15.55 36.66
CA TYR A 227 27.08 -15.76 37.80
C TYR A 227 28.35 -14.92 37.68
N GLY A 228 29.02 -14.69 38.79
CA GLY A 228 30.26 -13.92 38.86
C GLY A 228 30.99 -14.14 40.17
N GLY A 229 32.23 -13.68 40.23
CA GLY A 229 33.03 -13.72 41.44
C GLY A 229 33.99 -12.55 41.52
N VAL A 230 34.37 -12.19 42.73
CA VAL A 230 35.33 -11.13 43.01
C VAL A 230 36.27 -11.57 44.11
N VAL A 231 37.54 -11.21 43.98
CA VAL A 231 38.54 -11.35 45.03
C VAL A 231 39.06 -9.95 45.34
N SER A 232 39.18 -9.64 46.62
CA SER A 232 39.66 -8.34 47.08
C SER A 232 40.68 -8.52 48.19
N SER A 233 41.65 -7.60 48.23
CA SER A 233 42.57 -7.43 49.34
C SER A 233 42.49 -6.00 49.84
N SER A 234 42.70 -5.80 51.13
CA SER A 234 42.77 -4.45 51.70
C SER A 234 43.88 -4.36 52.74
N PHE A 235 44.50 -3.18 52.81
CA PHE A 235 45.54 -2.85 53.77
C PHE A 235 45.18 -1.58 54.54
N THR A 236 45.23 -1.62 55.87
CA THR A 236 44.99 -0.44 56.71
C THR A 236 46.32 0.27 57.00
N LEU A 237 46.41 1.54 56.58
CA LEU A 237 47.51 2.45 56.91
C LEU A 237 47.12 3.25 58.16
N ASN A 238 48.02 3.28 59.13
CA ASN A 238 47.94 4.09 60.33
C ASN A 238 48.48 5.50 60.11
#